data_AF-A0A9D8RWC2-F1
#
_entry.id   AF-A0A9D8RWC2-F1
#
_cell.length_a   1.000
_cell.length_b   1.000
_cell.length_c   1.000
_cell.angle_alpha   90.00
_cell.angle_beta   90.00
_cell.angle_gamma   90.00
#
_symmetry.space_group_name_H-M   'P 1'
#
loop_
_entity.id
_entity.type
_entity.pdbx_description
1 polymer ?
#
loop_
_entity_poly.entity_id
_entity_poly.type
_entity_poly.pdbx_seq_one_letter_code
_entity_poly.pdbx_strand_id
1 'polypeptide(L)'
;IMTVKGNCDGEVDQMVLDFPILADYALLSLDGLTVFMTHGHHHNTTTPPPLKRGDILLHGHTHILACEKFGNDNLYLNPGSAALPKAGNPKTYMIYENRKFTCKDFSGNVIFEIQL
;
A
#
# COMPACT_ATOMS: atom_id res chain seq x y z
N ILE A 1 -8.93 -4.98 -12.14
CA ILE A 1 -7.74 -4.56 -11.36
C ILE A 1 -7.97 -3.14 -10.89
N MET A 2 -7.54 -2.79 -9.69
CA MET A 2 -7.55 -1.41 -9.18
C MET A 2 -6.13 -1.05 -8.82
N THR A 3 -5.66 0.08 -9.33
CA THR A 3 -4.31 0.59 -9.12
C THR A 3 -4.35 2.08 -8.78
N VAL A 4 -3.21 2.59 -8.38
CA VAL A 4 -2.95 4.02 -8.18
C VAL A 4 -1.65 4.35 -8.89
N LYS A 5 -1.57 5.56 -9.44
CA LYS A 5 -0.47 6.02 -10.27
C LYS A 5 0.83 6.07 -9.48
N GLY A 6 1.86 5.40 -9.97
CA GLY A 6 3.24 5.54 -9.54
C GLY A 6 3.93 6.75 -10.16
N ASN A 7 4.98 7.25 -9.52
CA ASN A 7 5.75 8.38 -10.06
C ASN A 7 6.50 8.04 -11.36
N CYS A 8 6.60 6.75 -11.71
CA CYS A 8 7.19 6.28 -12.94
C CYS A 8 6.15 5.95 -14.03
N ASP A 9 4.85 5.95 -13.69
CA ASP A 9 3.79 5.61 -14.64
C ASP A 9 3.42 6.83 -15.48
N GLY A 10 3.41 6.66 -16.80
CA GLY A 10 3.07 7.68 -17.79
C GLY A 10 1.81 7.38 -18.59
N GLU A 11 1.40 8.34 -19.43
CA GLU A 11 0.25 8.15 -20.33
C GLU A 11 0.48 7.01 -21.32
N VAL A 12 1.73 6.78 -21.73
CA VAL A 12 2.11 5.67 -22.61
C VAL A 12 1.82 4.30 -21.98
N ASP A 13 1.93 4.17 -20.66
CA ASP A 13 1.61 2.94 -19.94
C ASP A 13 0.08 2.74 -19.89
N GLN A 14 -0.68 3.82 -19.71
CA GLN A 14 -2.15 3.78 -19.81
C GLN A 14 -2.64 3.38 -21.20
N MET A 15 -1.91 3.71 -22.27
CA MET A 15 -2.28 3.34 -23.64
C MET A 15 -2.17 1.83 -23.91
N VAL A 16 -1.36 1.10 -23.14
CA VAL A 16 -1.14 -0.34 -23.34
C VAL A 16 -1.91 -1.21 -22.35
N LEU A 17 -2.35 -0.66 -21.22
CA LEU A 17 -3.13 -1.37 -20.20
C LEU A 17 -4.63 -1.22 -20.45
N ASP A 18 -5.37 -2.31 -20.25
CA ASP A 18 -6.83 -2.39 -20.40
C ASP A 18 -7.61 -1.95 -19.13
N PHE A 19 -6.90 -1.41 -18.13
CA PHE A 19 -7.46 -0.88 -16.90
C PHE A 19 -6.89 0.51 -16.56
N PRO A 20 -7.62 1.34 -15.80
CA PRO A 20 -7.17 2.68 -15.45
C PRO A 20 -6.01 2.64 -14.44
N ILE A 21 -4.97 3.45 -14.68
CA ILE A 21 -3.80 3.57 -13.79
C ILE A 21 -3.51 4.99 -13.32
N LEU A 22 -4.17 6.00 -13.88
CA LEU A 22 -3.78 7.40 -13.69
C LEU A 22 -4.33 8.06 -12.40
N ALA A 23 -5.10 7.34 -11.58
CA ALA A 23 -5.64 7.88 -10.33
C ALA A 23 -4.54 8.00 -9.26
N ASP A 24 -4.35 9.17 -8.66
CA ASP A 24 -3.29 9.41 -7.65
C ASP A 24 -3.53 8.63 -6.34
N TYR A 25 -4.78 8.32 -6.03
CA TYR A 25 -5.18 7.54 -4.86
C TYR A 25 -6.51 6.80 -5.09
N ALA A 26 -6.81 5.86 -4.20
CA ALA A 26 -8.10 5.20 -4.08
C ALA A 26 -8.49 5.10 -2.59
N LEU A 27 -9.79 5.10 -2.32
CA LEU A 27 -10.34 4.87 -0.98
C LEU A 27 -11.03 3.51 -0.95
N LEU A 28 -10.58 2.63 -0.06
CA LEU A 28 -11.16 1.31 0.12
C LEU A 28 -11.96 1.27 1.42
N SER A 29 -13.19 0.77 1.35
CA SER A 29 -13.98 0.45 2.53
C SER A 29 -13.88 -1.05 2.77
N LEU A 30 -13.12 -1.45 3.79
CA LEU A 30 -12.85 -2.85 4.13
C LEU A 30 -13.40 -3.13 5.53
N ASP A 31 -14.50 -3.87 5.64
CA ASP A 31 -15.10 -4.24 6.94
C ASP A 31 -15.31 -3.04 7.88
N GLY A 32 -15.73 -1.89 7.34
CA GLY A 32 -15.92 -0.65 8.10
C GLY A 32 -14.64 0.16 8.39
N LEU A 33 -13.49 -0.28 7.86
CA LEU A 33 -12.23 0.46 7.86
C LEU A 33 -12.10 1.28 6.57
N THR A 34 -11.54 2.49 6.66
CA THR A 34 -11.13 3.26 5.49
C THR A 34 -9.64 3.04 5.24
N VAL A 35 -9.29 2.59 4.04
CA VAL A 35 -7.90 2.51 3.57
C VAL A 35 -7.68 3.55 2.48
N PHE A 36 -6.82 4.52 2.76
CA PHE A 36 -6.31 5.46 1.77
C PHE A 36 -5.12 4.80 1.05
N MET A 37 -5.35 4.34 -0.17
CA MET A 37 -4.32 3.72 -1.02
C MET A 37 -3.71 4.77 -1.95
N THR A 38 -2.40 4.90 -1.96
CA THR A 38 -1.67 5.81 -2.86
C THR A 38 -0.29 5.21 -3.18
N HIS A 39 0.43 5.75 -4.16
CA HIS A 39 1.78 5.25 -4.42
C HIS A 39 2.79 5.66 -3.33
N GLY A 40 2.69 6.88 -2.79
CA GLY A 40 3.59 7.38 -1.74
C GLY A 40 4.45 8.59 -2.13
N HIS A 41 4.50 8.97 -3.41
CA HIS A 41 5.32 10.07 -3.88
C HIS A 41 4.72 11.46 -3.63
N HIS A 42 3.39 11.54 -3.42
CA HIS A 42 2.68 12.76 -3.03
C HIS A 42 2.15 12.69 -1.60
N HIS A 43 1.45 11.60 -1.25
CA HIS A 43 0.88 11.36 0.07
C HIS A 43 1.56 10.19 0.76
N ASN A 44 2.12 10.42 1.93
CA ASN A 44 2.87 9.43 2.72
C ASN A 44 2.87 9.83 4.21
N THR A 45 3.67 9.17 5.04
CA THR A 45 3.72 9.47 6.49
C THR A 45 4.28 10.86 6.84
N THR A 46 5.06 11.50 5.96
CA THR A 46 5.54 12.88 6.17
C THR A 46 4.58 13.93 5.59
N THR A 47 3.83 13.57 4.55
CA THR A 47 2.75 14.38 3.95
C THR A 47 1.41 13.62 3.94
N PRO A 48 0.83 13.34 5.12
CA PRO A 48 -0.34 12.49 5.21
C PRO A 48 -1.56 13.15 4.55
N PRO A 49 -2.42 12.36 3.87
CA PRO A 49 -3.72 12.86 3.43
C PRO A 49 -4.63 13.12 4.64
N PRO A 50 -5.79 13.77 4.46
CA PRO A 50 -6.76 13.93 5.53
C PRO A 50 -7.33 12.57 5.96
N LEU A 51 -6.86 12.05 7.09
CA LEU A 51 -7.29 10.76 7.66
C LEU A 51 -8.05 10.98 8.97
N LYS A 52 -9.09 10.17 9.21
CA LYS A 52 -9.72 10.07 10.52
C LYS A 52 -8.91 9.14 11.42
N ARG A 53 -9.09 9.28 12.74
CA ARG A 53 -8.49 8.37 13.72
C ARG A 53 -8.83 6.91 13.38
N GLY A 54 -7.82 6.05 13.32
CA GLY A 54 -7.98 4.62 13.01
C GLY A 54 -8.02 4.26 11.51
N ASP A 55 -8.04 5.24 10.60
CA ASP A 55 -7.91 4.96 9.16
C ASP A 55 -6.51 4.43 8.83
N ILE A 56 -6.41 3.73 7.71
CA ILE A 56 -5.19 3.09 7.23
C ILE A 56 -4.62 3.89 6.06
N LEU A 57 -3.32 4.18 6.10
CA LEU A 57 -2.56 4.68 4.96
C LEU A 57 -1.79 3.51 4.34
N LEU A 58 -2.13 3.14 3.11
CA LEU A 58 -1.46 2.09 2.35
C LEU A 58 -0.68 2.72 1.21
N HIS A 59 0.65 2.62 1.23
CA HIS A 59 1.46 3.10 0.12
C HIS A 59 2.74 2.30 -0.15
N GLY A 60 3.28 2.46 -1.35
CA GLY A 60 4.54 1.86 -1.79
C GLY A 60 5.67 2.90 -1.84
N HIS A 61 6.24 3.10 -3.03
CA HIS A 61 7.30 4.05 -3.38
C HIS A 61 8.70 3.77 -2.76
N THR A 62 8.76 3.50 -1.46
CA THR A 62 10.06 3.30 -0.77
C THR A 62 10.70 1.94 -1.06
N HIS A 63 9.89 0.94 -1.43
CA HIS A 63 10.27 -0.47 -1.56
C HIS A 63 10.72 -1.10 -0.22
N ILE A 64 10.36 -0.47 0.89
CA ILE A 64 10.67 -0.92 2.24
C ILE A 64 9.35 -1.30 2.90
N LEU A 65 9.27 -2.56 3.33
CA LEU A 65 8.12 -3.10 4.01
C LEU A 65 7.88 -2.35 5.33
N ALA A 66 6.60 -2.07 5.64
CA ALA A 66 6.22 -1.37 6.86
C ALA A 66 4.85 -1.83 7.38
N CYS A 67 4.76 -1.89 8.71
CA CYS A 67 3.52 -2.09 9.47
C CYS A 67 3.65 -1.32 10.77
N GLU A 68 3.28 -0.04 10.74
CA GLU A 68 3.64 0.90 11.80
C GLU A 68 2.45 1.77 12.19
N LYS A 69 2.33 2.09 13.48
CA LYS A 69 1.38 3.11 13.93
C LYS A 69 1.94 4.50 13.63
N PHE A 70 1.08 5.42 13.24
CA PHE A 70 1.46 6.82 13.04
C PHE A 70 0.29 7.77 13.35
N GLY A 71 0.59 9.06 13.49
CA GLY A 71 -0.44 10.09 13.65
C GLY A 71 -1.41 9.81 14.81
N ASN A 72 -2.71 9.93 14.53
CA ASN A 72 -3.78 9.78 15.50
C ASN A 72 -4.29 8.33 15.51
N ASP A 73 -3.50 7.39 16.02
CA ASP A 73 -3.79 5.95 16.01
C ASP A 73 -4.08 5.39 14.62
N ASN A 74 -3.46 5.96 13.59
CA ASN A 74 -3.55 5.45 12.23
C ASN A 74 -2.55 4.32 12.02
N LEU A 75 -2.83 3.45 11.05
CA LEU A 75 -1.94 2.39 10.64
C LEU A 75 -1.34 2.71 9.28
N TYR A 76 -0.02 2.70 9.19
CA TYR A 76 0.72 2.77 7.94
C TYR A 76 1.13 1.36 7.52
N LEU A 77 0.75 0.99 6.29
CA LEU A 77 1.12 -0.26 5.65
C LEU A 77 1.90 0.02 4.37
N ASN A 78 3.00 -0.70 4.19
CA ASN A 78 3.73 -0.79 2.94
C ASN A 78 4.05 -2.26 2.65
N PRO A 79 3.54 -2.84 1.56
CA PRO A 79 3.76 -4.24 1.22
C PRO A 79 5.20 -4.54 0.78
N GLY A 80 6.05 -3.51 0.67
CA GLY A 80 7.39 -3.65 0.10
C GLY A 80 7.36 -3.60 -1.43
N SER A 81 8.27 -4.33 -2.06
CA SER A 81 8.34 -4.42 -3.52
C SER A 81 8.34 -5.86 -3.97
N ALA A 82 7.48 -6.18 -4.93
CA ALA A 82 7.46 -7.48 -5.59
C ALA A 82 8.69 -7.71 -6.50
N ALA A 83 9.40 -6.65 -6.89
CA ALA A 83 10.48 -6.71 -7.87
C ALA A 83 11.83 -6.23 -7.34
N LEU A 84 11.86 -5.08 -6.66
CA LEU A 84 13.08 -4.36 -6.29
C LEU A 84 13.09 -4.01 -4.78
N PRO A 85 13.08 -4.99 -3.87
CA PRO A 85 13.01 -4.72 -2.44
C PRO A 85 14.28 -4.01 -1.95
N LYS A 86 14.13 -3.22 -0.88
CA LYS A 86 15.22 -2.49 -0.23
C LYS A 86 15.34 -2.84 1.25
N ALA A 87 16.40 -2.36 1.89
CA ALA A 87 16.68 -2.56 3.32
C ALA A 87 16.79 -4.05 3.74
N GLY A 88 17.25 -4.91 2.82
CA GLY A 88 17.38 -6.35 3.07
C GLY A 88 16.06 -7.12 3.07
N ASN A 89 14.93 -6.48 2.76
CA ASN A 89 13.64 -7.15 2.67
C ASN A 89 13.60 -8.17 1.51
N PRO A 90 12.86 -9.27 1.65
CA PRO A 90 12.53 -10.13 0.52
C PRO A 90 11.52 -9.45 -0.41
N LYS A 91 11.38 -10.00 -1.62
CA LYS A 91 10.25 -9.67 -2.51
C LYS A 91 8.96 -10.07 -1.82
N THR A 92 8.01 -9.15 -1.75
CA THR A 92 6.85 -9.28 -0.86
C THR A 92 5.57 -8.78 -1.51
N TYR A 93 4.44 -9.28 -1.02
CA TYR A 93 3.09 -8.82 -1.33
C TYR A 93 2.22 -8.92 -0.07
N MET A 94 1.05 -8.28 -0.09
CA MET A 94 0.14 -8.24 1.05
C MET A 94 -1.25 -8.73 0.66
N ILE A 95 -1.86 -9.49 1.57
CA ILE A 95 -3.20 -10.02 1.47
C ILE A 95 -4.03 -9.39 2.59
N TYR A 96 -5.26 -9.00 2.28
CA TYR A 96 -6.27 -8.67 3.27
C TYR A 96 -7.39 -9.71 3.22
N GLU A 97 -7.67 -10.35 4.36
CA GLU A 97 -8.76 -11.32 4.50
C GLU A 97 -9.24 -11.34 5.96
N ASN A 98 -10.56 -11.33 6.20
CA ASN A 98 -11.15 -11.42 7.53
C ASN A 98 -10.56 -10.42 8.55
N ARG A 99 -10.52 -9.14 8.17
CA ARG A 99 -9.90 -8.06 8.95
C ARG A 99 -8.42 -8.26 9.31
N LYS A 100 -7.72 -9.15 8.61
CA LYS A 100 -6.29 -9.41 8.82
C LYS A 100 -5.50 -9.00 7.59
N PHE A 101 -4.47 -8.19 7.80
CA PHE A 101 -3.42 -7.99 6.81
C PHE A 101 -2.30 -9.00 7.04
N THR A 102 -1.92 -9.73 6.00
CA THR A 102 -0.80 -10.68 6.02
C THR A 102 0.15 -10.34 4.88
N CYS A 103 1.40 -10.02 5.21
CA CYS A 103 2.45 -9.86 4.23
C CYS A 103 3.24 -11.16 4.08
N LYS A 104 3.46 -11.59 2.83
CA LYS A 104 4.18 -12.81 2.50
C LYS A 104 5.28 -12.53 1.49
N ASP A 105 6.31 -13.38 1.51
CA ASP A 105 7.23 -13.49 0.38
C ASP A 105 6.65 -14.36 -0.74
N PHE A 106 7.34 -14.41 -1.88
CA PHE A 106 6.93 -15.22 -3.03
C PHE A 106 7.16 -16.73 -2.86
N SER A 107 7.80 -17.16 -1.76
CA SER A 107 7.88 -18.57 -1.36
C SER A 107 6.69 -18.98 -0.47
N GLY A 108 5.83 -18.02 -0.10
CA GLY A 108 4.65 -18.23 0.75
C GLY A 108 4.93 -18.09 2.25
N ASN A 109 6.15 -17.73 2.65
CA ASN A 109 6.47 -17.48 4.06
C ASN A 109 5.80 -16.19 4.52
N VAL A 110 5.24 -16.20 5.73
CA VAL A 110 4.67 -15.01 6.34
C VAL A 110 5.79 -14.14 6.89
N ILE A 111 5.84 -12.88 6.45
CA ILE A 111 6.79 -11.88 6.95
C ILE A 111 6.22 -11.18 8.18
N PHE A 112 4.95 -10.77 8.12
CA PHE A 112 4.20 -10.30 9.28
C PHE A 112 2.69 -10.45 9.05
N GLU A 113 1.94 -10.38 10.15
CA GLU A 113 0.49 -10.26 10.12
C GLU A 113 -0.01 -9.30 11.19
N ILE A 114 -1.13 -8.62 10.92
CA ILE A 114 -1.82 -7.76 11.86
C ILE A 114 -3.33 -7.96 11.74
N GLN A 115 -3.97 -8.24 12.87
CA GLN A 115 -5.41 -8.32 13.02
C GLN A 115 -5.98 -6.96 13.43
N LEU A 116 -7.08 -6.54 12.79
CA LEU A 116 -7.77 -5.27 13.02
C LEU A 116 -9.16 -5.43 13.63
#